data_AF-A0A1H0LLK7-F1
#
_entry.id   AF-A0A1H0LLK7-F1
#
_cell.length_a   1.000
_cell.length_b   1.000
_cell.length_c   1.000
_cell.angle_alpha   90.00
_cell.angle_beta   90.00
_cell.angle_gamma   90.00
#
_symmetry.space_group_name_H-M   'P 1'
#
loop_
_entity.id
_entity.type
_entity.pdbx_description
1 polymer ?
#
loop_
_entity_poly.entity_id
_entity_poly.type
_entity_poly.pdbx_seq_one_letter_code
_entity_poly.pdbx_strand_id
1 'polypeptide(L)'
;MKNLLQKKFIKTIIFLLSVILITGLALYGYYEYNQKGIGNKKNEGIALFKDDNYEKATEILNDYLTNYPDDNEVKEIISIIKIYNDSKAHFDKGNFELVISTLDTMPEKANDYPIKSKIDELKNNTNNSIKKKEIEAVFVELKALIDNEDYTGAKDIITKLETMELSNESDVEELAKNKKLVEDYFIDKDKLEANKDKLEADKELSANKESPKPTNKPQTENNSEAKQPYIANTSAAKNSSQLLTITSTGGSSGELIMWEKDSHGVWYEYDRMYARLGSGGMKEASEVYEMDKCTPTGVYSLTEAFGVAENPGSGVRYKQLDGSEYWIDDSNSQYYNTMEFGEANGRWQSAEHLIDYKNAYKYSLVIDYNRWPTIPGKSSAIFLHVDTGIPTLGCVAVAQDKMVKILNWINPSSNPKIVLGFDDNYISKF
;
A
#
# COMPACT_ATOMS: atom_id res chain seq x y z
N MET A 1 79.44 -4.83 -71.67
CA MET A 1 78.62 -3.76 -71.06
C MET A 1 77.15 -4.15 -70.82
N LYS A 2 76.40 -4.68 -71.82
CA LYS A 2 74.98 -5.08 -71.68
C LYS A 2 74.67 -6.04 -70.51
N ASN A 3 75.51 -7.07 -70.31
CA ASN A 3 75.29 -8.09 -69.26
C ASN A 3 75.50 -7.54 -67.82
N LEU A 4 76.35 -6.51 -67.67
CA LEU A 4 76.60 -5.83 -66.40
C LEU A 4 75.46 -4.86 -66.04
N LEU A 5 74.91 -4.16 -67.05
CA LEU A 5 73.74 -3.29 -66.90
C LEU A 5 72.48 -4.10 -66.56
N GLN A 6 72.27 -5.24 -67.21
CA GLN A 6 71.13 -6.13 -66.93
C GLN A 6 71.20 -6.72 -65.51
N LYS A 7 72.38 -7.17 -65.06
CA LYS A 7 72.57 -7.64 -63.67
C LYS A 7 72.36 -6.53 -62.63
N LYS A 8 72.79 -5.29 -62.91
CA LYS A 8 72.52 -4.14 -62.04
C LYS A 8 71.02 -3.84 -61.98
N PHE A 9 70.34 -3.85 -63.12
CA PHE A 9 68.90 -3.61 -63.22
C PHE A 9 68.07 -4.66 -62.46
N ILE A 10 68.40 -5.94 -62.61
CA ILE A 10 67.76 -7.05 -61.87
C ILE A 10 67.99 -6.90 -60.36
N LYS A 11 69.21 -6.56 -59.93
CA LYS A 11 69.50 -6.30 -58.50
C LYS A 11 68.69 -5.13 -57.95
N THR A 12 68.52 -4.06 -58.72
CA THR A 12 67.69 -2.91 -58.33
C THR A 12 66.21 -3.30 -58.20
N ILE A 13 65.68 -4.11 -59.11
CA ILE A 13 64.30 -4.60 -59.03
C ILE A 13 64.10 -5.50 -57.81
N ILE A 14 65.01 -6.45 -57.57
CA ILE A 14 64.95 -7.33 -56.39
C ILE A 14 65.01 -6.49 -55.10
N PHE A 15 65.88 -5.48 -55.06
CA PHE A 15 65.96 -4.55 -53.94
C PHE A 15 64.64 -3.80 -53.71
N LEU A 16 64.05 -3.21 -54.77
CA LEU A 16 62.76 -2.52 -54.67
C LEU A 16 61.62 -3.45 -54.22
N LEU A 17 61.55 -4.67 -54.77
CA LEU A 17 60.55 -5.67 -54.35
C LEU A 17 60.74 -6.09 -52.89
N SER A 18 61.98 -6.22 -52.43
CA SER A 18 62.28 -6.54 -51.03
C SER A 18 61.88 -5.41 -50.08
N VAL A 19 62.08 -4.14 -50.48
CA VAL A 19 61.64 -2.98 -49.70
C VAL A 19 60.11 -2.94 -49.61
N ILE A 20 59.40 -3.15 -50.72
CA ILE A 20 57.93 -3.19 -50.76
C ILE A 20 57.39 -4.30 -49.83
N LEU A 21 57.96 -5.51 -49.91
CA LEU A 21 57.56 -6.64 -49.06
C LEU A 21 57.78 -6.35 -47.57
N ILE A 22 58.95 -5.79 -47.21
CA ILE A 22 59.27 -5.44 -45.82
C ILE A 22 58.32 -4.35 -45.31
N THR A 23 58.04 -3.31 -46.12
CA THR A 23 57.08 -2.26 -45.75
C THR A 23 55.66 -2.80 -45.61
N GLY A 24 55.24 -3.72 -46.49
CA GLY A 24 53.92 -4.35 -46.43
C GLY A 24 53.75 -5.21 -45.17
N LEU A 25 54.77 -6.00 -44.81
CA LEU A 25 54.76 -6.79 -43.58
C LEU A 25 54.81 -5.91 -42.32
N ALA A 26 55.56 -4.80 -42.33
CA ALA A 26 55.59 -3.85 -41.22
C ALA A 26 54.24 -3.13 -41.04
N LEU A 27 53.59 -2.71 -42.14
CA LEU A 27 52.25 -2.12 -42.12
C LEU A 27 51.19 -3.13 -41.64
N TYR A 28 51.28 -4.39 -42.09
CA TYR A 28 50.37 -5.45 -41.65
C TYR A 28 50.55 -5.80 -40.16
N GLY A 29 51.80 -5.91 -39.70
CA GLY A 29 52.11 -6.13 -38.28
C GLY A 29 51.65 -4.97 -37.40
N TYR A 30 51.81 -3.73 -37.86
CA TYR A 30 51.30 -2.53 -37.17
C TYR A 30 49.76 -2.50 -37.13
N TYR A 31 49.10 -2.90 -38.21
CA TYR A 31 47.64 -3.04 -38.28
C TYR A 31 47.11 -4.08 -37.29
N GLU A 32 47.67 -5.29 -37.28
CA GLU A 32 47.31 -6.37 -36.34
C GLU A 32 47.56 -5.97 -34.88
N TYR A 33 48.67 -5.29 -34.60
CA TYR A 33 48.99 -4.79 -33.26
C TYR A 33 47.95 -3.76 -32.77
N ASN A 34 47.58 -2.80 -33.62
CA ASN A 34 46.56 -1.81 -33.28
C ASN A 34 45.18 -2.46 -33.10
N GLN A 35 44.80 -3.44 -33.92
CA GLN A 35 43.54 -4.17 -33.77
C GLN A 35 43.45 -4.87 -32.41
N LYS A 36 44.53 -5.51 -31.94
CA LYS A 36 44.60 -6.13 -30.59
C LYS A 36 44.54 -5.08 -29.47
N GLY A 37 45.23 -3.96 -29.64
CA GLY A 37 45.20 -2.85 -28.68
C GLY A 37 43.82 -2.21 -28.54
N ILE A 38 43.05 -2.09 -29.63
CA ILE A 38 41.71 -1.50 -29.59
C ILE A 38 40.65 -2.50 -29.08
N GLY A 39 40.76 -3.79 -29.41
CA GLY A 39 39.93 -4.84 -28.79
C GLY A 39 40.09 -4.90 -27.26
N ASN A 40 41.29 -4.60 -26.75
CA ASN A 40 41.53 -4.46 -25.31
C ASN A 40 40.77 -3.28 -24.69
N LYS A 41 40.56 -2.17 -25.40
CA LYS A 41 39.83 -0.99 -24.88
C LYS A 41 38.37 -1.29 -24.60
N LYS A 42 37.68 -2.08 -25.45
CA LYS A 42 36.30 -2.51 -25.18
C LYS A 42 36.21 -3.28 -23.87
N ASN A 43 37.07 -4.29 -23.71
CA ASN A 43 37.08 -5.12 -22.50
C ASN A 43 37.46 -4.32 -21.26
N GLU A 44 38.44 -3.42 -21.36
CA GLU A 44 38.87 -2.52 -20.28
C GLU A 44 37.73 -1.59 -19.87
N GLY A 45 37.06 -0.95 -20.82
CA GLY A 45 35.94 -0.05 -20.55
C GLY A 45 34.74 -0.78 -19.92
N ILE A 46 34.41 -1.98 -20.40
CA ILE A 46 33.34 -2.81 -19.80
C ILE A 46 33.73 -3.27 -18.39
N ALA A 47 35.00 -3.63 -18.15
CA ALA A 47 35.47 -3.99 -16.82
C ALA A 47 35.35 -2.82 -15.84
N LEU A 48 35.80 -1.62 -16.24
CA LEU A 48 35.65 -0.40 -15.46
C LEU A 48 34.19 -0.06 -15.17
N PHE A 49 33.29 -0.27 -16.13
CA PHE A 49 31.85 -0.10 -15.92
C PHE A 49 31.30 -1.06 -14.86
N LYS A 50 31.73 -2.34 -14.89
CA LYS A 50 31.33 -3.34 -13.89
C LYS A 50 31.94 -3.07 -12.51
N ASP A 51 33.09 -2.41 -12.46
CA ASP A 51 33.79 -1.99 -11.24
C ASP A 51 33.38 -0.57 -10.77
N ASP A 52 32.24 -0.06 -11.25
CA ASP A 52 31.66 1.25 -10.87
C ASP A 52 32.50 2.49 -11.21
N ASN A 53 33.53 2.36 -12.06
CA ASN A 53 34.35 3.47 -12.53
C ASN A 53 33.78 4.07 -13.82
N TYR A 54 32.60 4.69 -13.69
CA TYR A 54 31.81 5.16 -14.83
C TYR A 54 32.46 6.27 -15.66
N GLU A 55 33.19 7.18 -15.02
CA GLU A 55 33.89 8.26 -15.72
C GLU A 55 34.96 7.71 -16.65
N LYS A 56 35.86 6.86 -16.12
CA LYS A 56 36.93 6.24 -16.90
C LYS A 56 36.39 5.23 -17.91
N ALA A 57 35.35 4.47 -17.55
CA ALA A 57 34.66 3.58 -18.49
C ALA A 57 34.13 4.35 -19.70
N THR A 58 33.47 5.49 -19.47
CA THR A 58 32.92 6.34 -20.54
C THR A 58 34.02 6.90 -21.42
N GLU A 59 35.13 7.34 -20.85
CA GLU A 59 36.30 7.83 -21.62
C GLU A 59 36.83 6.75 -22.57
N ILE A 60 37.15 5.56 -22.04
CA ILE A 60 37.73 4.46 -22.82
C ILE A 60 36.76 3.92 -23.87
N LEU A 61 35.46 3.78 -23.51
CA LEU A 61 34.44 3.29 -24.43
C LEU A 61 34.15 4.28 -25.57
N ASN A 62 34.19 5.59 -25.31
CA ASN A 62 34.07 6.60 -26.37
C ASN A 62 35.28 6.60 -27.32
N ASP A 63 36.49 6.43 -26.79
CA ASP A 63 37.70 6.28 -27.60
C ASP A 63 37.65 4.99 -28.46
N TYR A 64 37.12 3.89 -27.92
CA TYR A 64 36.81 2.68 -28.69
C TYR A 64 35.80 2.96 -29.83
N LEU A 65 34.69 3.65 -29.55
CA LEU A 65 33.65 3.98 -30.54
C LEU A 65 34.14 4.88 -31.68
N THR A 66 35.24 5.62 -31.49
CA THR A 66 35.88 6.39 -32.58
C THR A 66 36.33 5.47 -33.72
N ASN A 67 36.69 4.22 -33.41
CA ASN A 67 37.10 3.22 -34.40
C ASN A 67 35.96 2.24 -34.78
N TYR A 68 34.99 2.03 -33.88
CA TYR A 68 33.85 1.12 -34.07
C TYR A 68 32.51 1.82 -33.81
N PRO A 69 32.12 2.77 -34.66
CA PRO A 69 30.96 3.63 -34.41
C PRO A 69 29.63 2.89 -34.42
N ASP A 70 29.56 1.62 -34.84
CA ASP A 70 28.33 0.83 -34.95
C ASP A 70 28.17 -0.24 -33.84
N ASP A 71 29.08 -0.26 -32.85
CA ASP A 71 28.99 -1.21 -31.73
C ASP A 71 27.84 -0.80 -30.77
N ASN A 72 26.67 -1.41 -30.98
CA ASN A 72 25.45 -1.10 -30.22
C ASN A 72 25.56 -1.47 -28.73
N GLU A 73 26.33 -2.50 -28.38
CA GLU A 73 26.53 -2.88 -26.98
C GLU A 73 27.27 -1.78 -26.21
N VAL A 74 28.33 -1.24 -26.81
CA VAL A 74 29.10 -0.16 -26.18
C VAL A 74 28.31 1.13 -26.10
N LYS A 75 27.56 1.49 -27.16
CA LYS A 75 26.64 2.64 -27.13
C LYS A 75 25.61 2.53 -26.01
N GLU A 76 25.05 1.34 -25.82
CA GLU A 76 24.05 1.06 -24.80
C GLU A 76 24.65 1.20 -23.39
N ILE A 77 25.85 0.67 -23.14
CA ILE A 77 26.56 0.84 -21.86
C ILE A 77 26.82 2.34 -21.57
N ILE A 78 27.30 3.09 -22.56
CA ILE A 78 27.51 4.55 -22.40
C ILE A 78 26.18 5.25 -22.09
N SER A 79 25.09 4.86 -22.75
CA SER A 79 23.75 5.40 -22.50
C SER A 79 23.30 5.12 -21.06
N ILE A 80 23.48 3.89 -20.56
CA ILE A 80 23.16 3.51 -19.18
C ILE A 80 23.94 4.36 -18.18
N ILE A 81 25.26 4.49 -18.38
CA ILE A 81 26.13 5.32 -17.53
C ILE A 81 25.65 6.77 -17.51
N LYS A 82 25.34 7.33 -18.69
CA LYS A 82 24.88 8.71 -18.82
C LYS A 82 23.58 8.94 -18.04
N ILE A 83 22.57 8.10 -18.25
CA ILE A 83 21.28 8.21 -17.56
C ILE A 83 21.48 8.13 -16.04
N TYR A 84 22.29 7.18 -15.55
CA TYR A 84 22.57 7.08 -14.13
C TYR A 84 23.24 8.35 -13.56
N ASN A 85 24.25 8.89 -14.24
CA ASN A 85 24.97 10.09 -13.80
C ASN A 85 24.09 11.35 -13.84
N ASP A 86 23.26 11.51 -14.89
CA ASP A 86 22.32 12.62 -15.01
C ASP A 86 21.27 12.55 -13.88
N SER A 87 20.70 11.36 -13.64
CA SER A 87 19.79 11.10 -12.51
C SER A 87 20.44 11.42 -11.16
N LYS A 88 21.69 11.03 -10.94
CA LYS A 88 22.42 11.35 -9.71
C LYS A 88 22.62 12.86 -9.56
N ALA A 89 22.97 13.57 -10.64
CA ALA A 89 23.11 15.02 -10.61
C ALA A 89 21.78 15.75 -10.34
N HIS A 90 20.65 15.19 -10.79
CA HIS A 90 19.32 15.68 -10.43
C HIS A 90 18.99 15.45 -8.96
N PHE A 91 19.36 14.29 -8.42
CA PHE A 91 19.19 13.97 -7.01
C PHE A 91 19.99 14.93 -6.12
N ASP A 92 21.26 15.19 -6.45
CA ASP A 92 22.13 16.12 -5.72
C ASP A 92 21.59 17.57 -5.72
N LYS A 93 20.81 17.94 -6.73
CA LYS A 93 20.12 19.24 -6.84
C LYS A 93 18.74 19.25 -6.17
N GLY A 94 18.26 18.13 -5.65
CA GLY A 94 16.93 18.00 -5.04
C GLY A 94 15.76 17.97 -6.04
N ASN A 95 16.04 17.74 -7.33
CA ASN A 95 15.06 17.70 -8.41
C ASN A 95 14.49 16.28 -8.61
N PHE A 96 13.79 15.77 -7.59
CA PHE A 96 13.42 14.34 -7.51
C PHE A 96 12.49 13.84 -8.62
N GLU A 97 11.54 14.65 -9.09
CA GLU A 97 10.70 14.29 -10.24
C GLU A 97 11.54 14.02 -11.50
N LEU A 98 12.58 14.84 -11.71
CA LEU A 98 13.47 14.71 -12.84
C LEU A 98 14.40 13.49 -12.71
N VAL A 99 14.70 13.05 -11.48
CA VAL A 99 15.39 11.77 -11.24
C VAL A 99 14.53 10.61 -11.76
N ILE A 100 13.26 10.55 -11.35
CA ILE A 100 12.32 9.49 -11.75
C ILE A 100 12.15 9.48 -13.27
N SER A 101 11.82 10.62 -13.88
CA SER A 101 11.60 10.68 -15.33
C SER A 101 12.85 10.34 -16.13
N THR A 102 14.05 10.64 -15.62
CA THR A 102 15.31 10.27 -16.27
C THR A 102 15.55 8.76 -16.14
N LEU A 103 15.34 8.18 -14.95
CA LEU A 103 15.49 6.74 -14.73
C LEU A 103 14.44 5.90 -15.46
N ASP A 104 13.27 6.44 -15.79
CA ASP A 104 12.26 5.76 -16.60
C ASP A 104 12.69 5.59 -18.06
N THR A 105 13.67 6.37 -18.52
CA THR A 105 14.30 6.19 -19.84
C THR A 105 15.41 5.14 -19.86
N MET A 106 15.69 4.49 -18.71
CA MET A 106 16.77 3.51 -18.58
C MET A 106 16.51 2.28 -19.47
N PRO A 107 17.47 1.86 -20.32
CA PRO A 107 17.34 0.64 -21.10
C PRO A 107 17.13 -0.60 -20.21
N GLU A 108 16.24 -1.52 -20.61
CA GLU A 108 15.97 -2.76 -19.84
C GLU A 108 17.24 -3.58 -19.58
N LYS A 109 18.18 -3.55 -20.52
CA LYS A 109 19.47 -4.24 -20.42
C LYS A 109 20.36 -3.74 -19.29
N ALA A 110 20.06 -2.58 -18.70
CA ALA A 110 20.70 -2.16 -17.45
C ALA A 110 20.55 -3.21 -16.33
N ASN A 111 19.48 -4.00 -16.37
CA ASN A 111 19.24 -5.08 -15.40
C ASN A 111 20.25 -6.23 -15.49
N ASP A 112 20.96 -6.36 -16.61
CA ASP A 112 21.97 -7.40 -16.82
C ASP A 112 23.33 -7.04 -16.22
N TYR A 113 23.47 -5.82 -15.68
CA TYR A 113 24.73 -5.27 -15.19
C TYR A 113 24.69 -4.92 -13.69
N PRO A 114 25.84 -4.94 -13.00
CA PRO A 114 25.93 -4.60 -11.57
C PRO A 114 25.36 -3.21 -11.20
N ILE A 115 25.38 -2.26 -12.14
CA ILE A 115 24.83 -0.91 -11.95
C ILE A 115 23.34 -0.92 -11.56
N LYS A 116 22.59 -1.99 -11.86
CA LYS A 116 21.19 -2.18 -11.41
C LYS A 116 21.02 -1.89 -9.92
N SER A 117 21.93 -2.39 -9.07
CA SER A 117 21.84 -2.16 -7.62
C SER A 117 21.93 -0.67 -7.26
N LYS A 118 22.78 0.09 -7.95
CA LYS A 118 22.89 1.54 -7.72
C LYS A 118 21.69 2.32 -8.25
N ILE A 119 21.10 1.85 -9.35
CA ILE A 119 19.87 2.44 -9.89
C ILE A 119 18.73 2.23 -8.89
N ASP A 120 18.58 1.00 -8.36
CA ASP A 120 17.56 0.67 -7.37
C ASP A 120 17.76 1.48 -6.08
N GLU A 121 19.01 1.61 -5.61
CA GLU A 121 19.37 2.45 -4.47
C GLU A 121 18.99 3.93 -4.71
N LEU A 122 19.34 4.48 -5.88
CA LEU A 122 18.99 5.86 -6.23
C LEU A 122 17.48 6.08 -6.30
N LYS A 123 16.72 5.13 -6.86
CA LYS A 123 15.24 5.17 -6.87
C LYS A 123 14.67 5.19 -5.45
N ASN A 124 15.16 4.30 -4.58
CA ASN A 124 14.71 4.23 -3.19
C ASN A 124 15.02 5.52 -2.42
N ASN A 125 16.24 6.04 -2.56
CA ASN A 125 16.65 7.30 -1.93
C ASN A 125 15.81 8.49 -2.43
N THR A 126 15.47 8.51 -3.72
CA THR A 126 14.60 9.52 -4.33
C THR A 126 13.19 9.47 -3.73
N ASN A 127 12.58 8.29 -3.67
CA ASN A 127 11.25 8.10 -3.10
C ASN A 127 11.20 8.51 -1.62
N ASN A 128 12.23 8.16 -0.84
CA ASN A 128 12.33 8.56 0.56
C ASN A 128 12.43 10.08 0.71
N SER A 129 13.17 10.74 -0.19
CA SER A 129 13.32 12.20 -0.18
C SER A 129 12.02 12.93 -0.57
N ILE A 130 11.23 12.36 -1.49
CA ILE A 130 9.89 12.87 -1.84
C ILE A 130 8.96 12.75 -0.64
N LYS A 131 8.84 11.55 -0.05
CA LYS A 131 8.04 11.32 1.16
C LYS A 131 8.38 12.30 2.27
N LYS A 132 9.68 12.53 2.50
CA LYS A 132 10.15 13.49 3.51
C LYS A 132 9.65 14.93 3.22
N LYS A 133 9.75 15.40 1.96
CA LYS A 133 9.24 16.73 1.59
C LYS A 133 7.72 16.84 1.75
N GLU A 134 6.97 15.79 1.45
CA GLU A 134 5.52 15.75 1.66
C GLU A 134 5.17 15.88 3.13
N ILE A 135 5.84 15.11 4.00
CA ILE A 135 5.68 15.18 5.46
C ILE A 135 5.99 16.59 5.97
N GLU A 136 7.14 17.16 5.58
CA GLU A 136 7.53 18.53 5.94
C GLU A 136 6.46 19.56 5.54
N ALA A 137 5.87 19.45 4.35
CA ALA A 137 4.81 20.34 3.89
C ALA A 137 3.53 20.23 4.74
N VAL A 138 3.17 19.02 5.18
CA VAL A 138 2.00 18.80 6.04
C VAL A 138 2.25 19.33 7.46
N PHE A 139 3.46 19.21 8.01
CA PHE A 139 3.79 19.84 9.29
C PHE A 139 3.72 21.37 9.22
N VAL A 140 4.10 21.99 8.10
CA VAL A 140 3.93 23.43 7.88
C VAL A 140 2.45 23.82 7.90
N GLU A 141 1.59 23.03 7.25
CA GLU A 141 0.14 23.22 7.27
C GLU A 141 -0.44 23.08 8.68
N LEU A 142 -0.06 22.02 9.42
CA LEU A 142 -0.47 21.82 10.81
C LEU A 142 -0.10 23.02 11.69
N LYS A 143 1.14 23.47 11.57
CA LYS A 143 1.64 24.61 12.33
C LYS A 143 0.81 25.87 12.05
N ALA A 144 0.49 26.14 10.79
CA ALA A 144 -0.34 27.28 10.43
C ALA A 144 -1.76 27.22 11.02
N LEU A 145 -2.35 26.03 11.10
CA LEU A 145 -3.68 25.85 11.73
C LEU A 145 -3.62 26.06 13.23
N ILE A 146 -2.61 25.51 13.89
CA ILE A 146 -2.38 25.70 15.33
C ILE A 146 -2.13 27.18 15.66
N ASP A 147 -1.28 27.86 14.88
CA ASP A 147 -0.99 29.29 15.04
C ASP A 147 -2.25 30.17 14.88
N ASN A 148 -3.24 29.71 14.11
CA ASN A 148 -4.53 30.38 13.91
C ASN A 148 -5.63 29.89 14.88
N GLU A 149 -5.30 29.04 15.86
CA GLU A 149 -6.26 28.40 16.78
C GLU A 149 -7.37 27.59 16.08
N ASP A 150 -7.16 27.16 14.84
CA ASP A 150 -8.08 26.26 14.12
C ASP A 150 -7.80 24.81 14.50
N TYR A 151 -8.23 24.45 15.71
CA TYR A 151 -8.05 23.10 16.25
C TYR A 151 -8.91 22.03 15.55
N THR A 152 -9.97 22.44 14.84
CA THR A 152 -10.79 21.51 14.05
C THR A 152 -10.05 21.10 12.78
N GLY A 153 -9.53 22.07 12.02
CA GLY A 153 -8.67 21.79 10.88
C GLY A 153 -7.38 21.06 11.30
N ALA A 154 -6.77 21.46 12.43
CA ALA A 154 -5.56 20.82 12.93
C ALA A 154 -5.77 19.33 13.24
N LYS A 155 -6.96 18.93 13.72
CA LYS A 155 -7.32 17.53 13.98
C LYS A 155 -7.30 16.68 12.70
N ASP A 156 -7.79 17.23 11.59
CA ASP A 156 -7.80 16.56 10.29
C ASP A 156 -6.36 16.39 9.77
N ILE A 157 -5.52 17.42 9.91
CA ILE A 157 -4.10 17.34 9.53
C ILE A 157 -3.30 16.39 10.41
N ILE A 158 -3.55 16.35 11.73
CA ILE A 158 -2.95 15.36 12.63
C ILE A 158 -3.32 13.95 12.18
N THR A 159 -4.60 13.72 11.87
CA THR A 159 -5.06 12.41 11.37
C THR A 159 -4.34 12.04 10.07
N LYS A 160 -4.11 13.00 9.17
CA LYS A 160 -3.32 12.81 7.95
C LYS A 160 -1.86 12.46 8.28
N LEU A 161 -1.20 13.17 9.19
CA LEU A 161 0.17 12.88 9.61
C LEU A 161 0.30 11.51 10.29
N GLU A 162 -0.70 11.06 11.05
CA GLU A 162 -0.72 9.73 11.68
C GLU A 162 -0.79 8.58 10.66
N THR A 163 -1.27 8.86 9.44
CA THR A 163 -1.26 7.90 8.32
C THR A 163 0.04 7.94 7.52
N MET A 164 0.89 8.95 7.71
CA MET A 164 2.19 9.07 7.03
C MET A 164 3.26 8.28 7.77
N GLU A 165 4.15 7.61 7.03
CA GLU A 165 5.33 6.92 7.60
C GLU A 165 6.38 7.93 8.07
N LEU A 166 6.27 8.40 9.31
CA LEU A 166 7.27 9.24 9.96
C LEU A 166 8.50 8.40 10.29
N SER A 167 9.65 8.73 9.68
CA SER A 167 10.89 7.97 9.83
C SER A 167 11.89 8.58 10.82
N ASN A 168 11.66 9.83 11.23
CA ASN A 168 12.48 10.60 12.14
C ASN A 168 11.77 10.81 13.48
N GLU A 169 12.51 10.58 14.57
CA GLU A 169 12.02 10.72 15.94
C GLU A 169 11.52 12.13 16.25
N SER A 170 12.14 13.16 15.66
CA SER A 170 11.71 14.57 15.81
C SER A 170 10.27 14.80 15.38
N ASP A 171 9.85 14.21 14.26
CA ASP A 171 8.53 14.46 13.68
C ASP A 171 7.48 13.68 14.47
N VAL A 172 7.84 12.50 14.97
CA VAL A 172 6.99 11.72 15.88
C VAL A 172 6.75 12.48 17.18
N GLU A 173 7.80 13.07 17.76
CA GLU A 173 7.68 13.90 18.96
C GLU A 173 6.86 15.17 18.71
N GLU A 174 7.07 15.85 17.59
CA GLU A 174 6.33 17.04 17.21
C GLU A 174 4.84 16.73 16.98
N LEU A 175 4.53 15.63 16.29
CA LEU A 175 3.16 15.16 16.12
C LEU A 175 2.50 14.85 17.47
N ALA A 176 3.17 14.11 18.36
CA ALA A 176 2.63 13.76 19.68
C ALA A 176 2.33 15.00 20.52
N LYS A 177 3.21 16.00 20.49
CA LYS A 177 3.02 17.28 21.18
C LYS A 177 1.80 18.03 20.65
N ASN A 178 1.68 18.15 19.33
CA ASN A 178 0.57 18.87 18.70
C ASN A 178 -0.75 18.12 18.88
N LYS A 179 -0.75 16.79 18.78
CA LYS A 179 -1.91 15.94 19.07
C LYS A 179 -2.47 16.19 20.46
N LYS A 180 -1.60 16.15 21.48
CA LYS A 180 -2.00 16.41 22.86
C LYS A 180 -2.63 17.81 23.02
N LEU A 181 -2.04 18.83 22.41
CA LEU A 181 -2.58 20.19 22.42
C LEU A 181 -4.01 20.25 21.86
N VAL A 182 -4.25 19.59 20.72
CA VAL A 182 -5.57 19.54 20.08
C VAL A 182 -6.57 18.74 20.91
N GLU A 183 -6.17 17.59 21.47
CA GLU A 183 -7.02 16.77 22.33
C GLU A 183 -7.46 17.52 23.60
N ASP A 184 -6.53 18.22 24.27
CA ASP A 184 -6.82 19.01 25.46
C ASP A 184 -7.88 20.11 25.16
N TYR A 185 -7.80 20.75 23.99
CA TYR A 185 -8.80 21.74 23.55
C TYR A 185 -10.20 21.16 23.42
N PHE A 186 -10.35 19.99 22.78
CA PHE A 186 -11.67 19.36 22.60
C PHE A 186 -12.26 18.85 23.91
N ILE A 187 -11.42 18.30 24.80
CA ILE A 187 -11.86 17.90 26.14
C ILE A 187 -12.43 19.09 26.92
N ASP A 188 -11.77 20.25 26.86
CA ASP A 188 -12.23 21.44 27.56
C ASP A 188 -13.49 22.05 26.92
N LYS A 189 -13.62 21.97 25.59
CA LYS A 189 -14.84 22.34 24.86
C LYS A 189 -16.04 21.47 25.25
N ASP A 190 -15.87 20.15 25.30
CA ASP A 190 -16.94 19.20 25.66
C ASP A 190 -17.40 19.41 27.12
N LYS A 191 -16.47 19.69 28.05
CA LYS A 191 -16.81 20.06 29.43
C LYS A 191 -17.60 21.37 29.51
N LEU A 192 -17.27 22.36 28.67
CA LEU A 192 -17.97 23.64 28.58
C LEU A 192 -19.40 23.47 28.03
N GLU A 193 -19.59 22.61 27.04
CA GLU A 193 -20.90 22.29 26.47
C GLU A 193 -21.77 21.48 27.44
N ALA A 194 -21.22 20.45 28.09
CA ALA A 194 -21.95 19.67 29.11
C ALA A 194 -22.39 20.52 30.32
N ASN A 195 -21.59 21.52 30.71
CA ASN A 195 -21.97 22.46 31.76
C ASN A 195 -23.09 23.43 31.31
N LYS A 196 -23.16 23.79 30.02
CA LYS A 196 -24.28 24.58 29.47
C LYS A 196 -25.58 23.78 29.47
N ASP A 197 -25.55 22.54 29.00
CA ASP A 197 -26.74 21.67 28.95
C ASP A 197 -27.32 21.43 30.36
N LYS A 198 -26.45 21.27 31.35
CA LYS A 198 -26.87 21.14 32.75
C LYS A 198 -27.50 22.42 33.30
N LEU A 199 -26.97 23.58 32.93
CA LEU A 199 -27.52 24.90 33.29
C LEU A 199 -28.87 25.20 32.61
N GLU A 200 -29.12 24.64 31.42
CA GLU A 200 -30.40 24.74 30.73
C GLU A 200 -31.43 23.74 31.28
N ALA A 201 -31.04 22.50 31.56
CA ALA A 201 -31.90 21.49 32.20
C ALA A 201 -32.36 21.92 33.60
N ASP A 202 -31.48 22.54 34.41
CA ASP A 202 -31.83 23.05 35.73
C ASP A 202 -32.81 24.25 35.67
N LYS A 203 -32.83 25.00 34.55
CA LYS A 203 -33.83 26.06 34.32
C LYS A 203 -35.20 25.49 33.98
N GLU A 204 -35.27 24.45 33.15
CA GLU A 204 -36.54 23.81 32.75
C GLU A 204 -37.21 23.04 33.91
N LEU A 205 -36.43 22.40 34.78
CA LEU A 205 -36.93 21.69 35.97
C LEU A 205 -37.51 22.61 37.06
N SER A 206 -37.18 23.91 37.03
CA SER A 206 -37.73 24.89 37.98
C SER A 206 -39.13 25.40 37.59
N ALA A 207 -39.57 25.16 36.35
CA ALA A 207 -40.75 25.81 35.77
C ALA A 207 -42.07 25.01 35.84
N ASN A 208 -42.08 23.75 36.28
CA ASN A 208 -43.30 22.92 36.20
C ASN A 208 -43.63 22.14 37.49
N LYS A 209 -44.51 22.72 38.33
CA LYS A 209 -45.25 22.05 39.40
C LYS A 209 -46.70 22.50 39.38
N GLU A 210 -47.60 21.71 38.79
CA GLU A 210 -48.99 21.45 39.25
C GLU A 210 -49.77 20.50 38.30
N SER A 211 -50.72 19.73 38.86
CA SER A 211 -51.72 18.82 38.21
C SER A 211 -52.85 18.56 39.24
N PRO A 212 -54.11 18.12 38.93
CA PRO A 212 -54.52 17.19 37.83
C PRO A 212 -55.97 17.25 37.19
N LYS A 213 -56.13 16.56 36.02
CA LYS A 213 -57.31 15.82 35.41
C LYS A 213 -58.61 16.55 34.92
N PRO A 214 -59.52 15.94 34.07
CA PRO A 214 -59.43 14.87 33.03
C PRO A 214 -60.22 15.12 31.68
N THR A 215 -59.96 14.26 30.67
CA THR A 215 -60.82 13.84 29.50
C THR A 215 -61.14 14.78 28.32
N ASN A 216 -60.66 14.42 27.12
CA ASN A 216 -61.49 14.01 25.96
C ASN A 216 -60.63 13.50 24.77
N LYS A 217 -61.07 12.40 24.13
CA LYS A 217 -60.80 12.05 22.72
C LYS A 217 -61.96 12.66 21.89
N PRO A 218 -61.85 12.96 20.57
CA PRO A 218 -61.34 12.01 19.58
C PRO A 218 -60.58 12.57 18.35
N GLN A 219 -59.91 11.61 17.69
CA GLN A 219 -59.79 11.41 16.24
C GLN A 219 -58.73 12.16 15.39
N THR A 220 -57.80 11.31 14.91
CA THR A 220 -57.31 11.16 13.52
C THR A 220 -56.66 12.35 12.82
N GLU A 221 -55.32 12.29 12.75
CA GLU A 221 -54.59 12.61 11.52
C GLU A 221 -53.55 11.51 11.24
N ASN A 222 -53.88 10.72 10.21
CA ASN A 222 -53.03 10.12 9.18
C ASN A 222 -51.77 9.33 9.56
N ASN A 223 -51.86 8.02 9.23
CA ASN A 223 -50.76 7.18 8.77
C ASN A 223 -49.70 7.98 7.99
N SER A 224 -48.51 8.14 8.57
CA SER A 224 -47.28 7.97 7.81
C SER A 224 -46.60 6.73 8.36
N GLU A 225 -46.51 5.67 7.57
CA GLU A 225 -45.53 4.62 7.82
C GLU A 225 -44.18 5.31 8.05
N ALA A 226 -43.59 5.17 9.25
CA ALA A 226 -42.24 5.62 9.48
C ALA A 226 -41.35 4.91 8.45
N LYS A 227 -40.81 5.67 7.51
CA LYS A 227 -40.05 5.13 6.39
C LYS A 227 -38.82 4.43 6.97
N GLN A 228 -38.80 3.10 6.85
CA GLN A 228 -37.67 2.27 7.29
C GLN A 228 -36.35 2.75 6.64
N PRO A 229 -35.20 2.59 7.32
CA PRO A 229 -33.90 2.85 6.70
C PRO A 229 -33.71 1.97 5.46
N TYR A 230 -32.83 2.40 4.55
CA TYR A 230 -32.62 1.71 3.27
C TYR A 230 -32.26 0.23 3.46
N ILE A 231 -31.56 -0.09 4.55
CA ILE A 231 -31.12 -1.45 4.90
C ILE A 231 -32.29 -2.43 5.01
N ALA A 232 -33.48 -1.96 5.42
CA ALA A 232 -34.66 -2.80 5.61
C ALA A 232 -35.16 -3.45 4.30
N ASN A 233 -34.82 -2.86 3.16
CA ASN A 233 -35.24 -3.33 1.83
C ASN A 233 -34.17 -4.19 1.14
N THR A 234 -33.02 -4.41 1.76
CA THR A 234 -31.96 -5.26 1.20
C THR A 234 -32.33 -6.73 1.24
N SER A 235 -31.80 -7.54 0.32
CA SER A 235 -31.91 -8.99 0.38
C SER A 235 -31.17 -9.57 1.59
N ALA A 236 -30.08 -8.92 2.03
CA ALA A 236 -29.38 -9.24 3.28
C ALA A 236 -30.32 -9.21 4.50
N ALA A 237 -31.23 -8.22 4.57
CA ALA A 237 -32.19 -8.03 5.66
C ALA A 237 -33.40 -9.00 5.66
N LYS A 238 -33.61 -9.78 4.58
CA LYS A 238 -34.77 -10.69 4.47
C LYS A 238 -34.74 -11.82 5.49
N ASN A 239 -33.56 -12.31 5.84
CA ASN A 239 -33.36 -13.43 6.77
C ASN A 239 -32.34 -13.11 7.86
N SER A 240 -32.18 -11.83 8.20
CA SER A 240 -31.29 -11.36 9.25
C SER A 240 -32.00 -10.31 10.11
N SER A 241 -31.62 -10.23 11.39
CA SER A 241 -31.98 -9.14 12.30
C SER A 241 -30.77 -8.35 12.79
N GLN A 242 -29.56 -8.64 12.28
CA GLN A 242 -28.34 -7.90 12.57
C GLN A 242 -27.47 -7.78 11.31
N LEU A 243 -27.13 -6.55 10.92
CA LEU A 243 -26.26 -6.30 9.77
C LEU A 243 -25.13 -5.36 10.15
N LEU A 244 -23.94 -5.62 9.64
CA LEU A 244 -22.86 -4.64 9.54
C LEU A 244 -22.85 -4.13 8.11
N THR A 245 -22.83 -2.82 7.88
CA THR A 245 -22.61 -2.24 6.55
C THR A 245 -21.32 -1.46 6.56
N ILE A 246 -20.47 -1.68 5.55
CA ILE A 246 -19.26 -0.90 5.35
C ILE A 246 -19.34 -0.23 3.99
N THR A 247 -19.23 1.11 3.99
CA THR A 247 -19.11 1.92 2.78
C THR A 247 -17.74 2.56 2.68
N SER A 248 -17.23 2.74 1.46
CA SER A 248 -15.97 3.44 1.25
C SER A 248 -16.16 4.95 1.42
N THR A 249 -15.23 5.60 2.13
CA THR A 249 -15.11 7.05 2.17
C THR A 249 -13.94 7.55 1.32
N GLY A 250 -13.33 6.65 0.54
CA GLY A 250 -12.21 6.93 -0.36
C GLY A 250 -10.90 6.27 0.10
N GLY A 251 -10.10 5.81 -0.86
CA GLY A 251 -8.84 5.12 -0.59
C GLY A 251 -9.04 3.91 0.33
N SER A 252 -8.30 3.87 1.43
CA SER A 252 -8.33 2.81 2.45
C SER A 252 -9.19 3.16 3.67
N SER A 253 -10.13 4.09 3.52
CA SER A 253 -11.03 4.52 4.58
C SER A 253 -12.47 4.17 4.24
N GLY A 254 -13.23 3.87 5.28
CA GLY A 254 -14.64 3.56 5.20
C GLY A 254 -15.37 3.84 6.51
N GLU A 255 -16.66 3.58 6.48
CA GLU A 255 -17.54 3.73 7.62
C GLU A 255 -18.29 2.43 7.86
N LEU A 256 -18.25 1.91 9.09
CA LEU A 256 -18.99 0.74 9.52
C LEU A 256 -20.19 1.17 10.35
N ILE A 257 -21.37 0.68 9.98
CA ILE A 257 -22.62 0.88 10.73
C ILE A 257 -23.13 -0.48 11.19
N MET A 258 -23.51 -0.55 12.47
CA MET A 258 -24.18 -1.69 13.08
C MET A 258 -25.69 -1.44 13.02
N TRP A 259 -26.43 -2.34 12.38
CA TRP A 259 -27.89 -2.27 12.24
C TRP A 259 -28.55 -3.40 12.98
N GLU A 260 -29.64 -3.10 13.68
CA GLU A 260 -30.41 -4.09 14.41
C GLU A 260 -31.90 -3.95 14.10
N LYS A 261 -32.59 -5.10 14.04
CA LYS A 261 -34.03 -5.18 13.84
C LYS A 261 -34.72 -5.46 15.17
N ASP A 262 -35.58 -4.55 15.58
CA ASP A 262 -36.33 -4.70 16.83
C ASP A 262 -37.42 -5.79 16.74
N SER A 263 -38.09 -6.04 17.87
CA SER A 263 -39.18 -7.03 17.95
C SER A 263 -40.41 -6.71 17.09
N HIS A 264 -40.55 -5.46 16.63
CA HIS A 264 -41.63 -5.02 15.75
C HIS A 264 -41.23 -5.08 14.27
N GLY A 265 -40.01 -5.53 13.97
CA GLY A 265 -39.48 -5.63 12.61
C GLY A 265 -38.92 -4.31 12.08
N VAL A 266 -38.71 -3.31 12.93
CA VAL A 266 -38.16 -2.00 12.59
C VAL A 266 -36.65 -2.05 12.68
N TRP A 267 -35.98 -1.65 11.61
CA TRP A 267 -34.52 -1.51 11.60
C TRP A 267 -34.09 -0.16 12.15
N TYR A 268 -33.04 -0.16 12.98
CA TYR A 268 -32.41 1.05 13.50
C TYR A 268 -30.88 0.93 13.49
N GLU A 269 -30.20 2.07 13.45
CA GLU A 269 -28.75 2.17 13.61
C GLU A 269 -28.40 2.02 15.09
N TYR A 270 -27.61 1.00 15.41
CA TYR A 270 -27.14 0.68 16.76
C TYR A 270 -25.88 1.48 17.13
N ASP A 271 -24.90 1.53 16.22
CA ASP A 271 -23.67 2.31 16.38
C ASP A 271 -23.01 2.53 15.01
N ARG A 272 -22.10 3.50 14.94
CA ARG A 272 -21.35 3.88 13.74
C ARG A 272 -19.91 4.18 14.09
N MET A 273 -19.00 3.79 13.22
CA MET A 273 -17.57 3.94 13.47
C MET A 273 -16.77 4.03 12.18
N TYR A 274 -15.59 4.63 12.30
CA TYR A 274 -14.57 4.56 11.26
C TYR A 274 -14.13 3.11 11.04
N ALA A 275 -13.92 2.75 9.78
CA ALA A 275 -13.31 1.51 9.36
C ALA A 275 -12.14 1.79 8.42
N ARG A 276 -11.05 1.06 8.62
CA ARG A 276 -9.92 1.02 7.69
C ARG A 276 -10.07 -0.17 6.77
N LEU A 277 -9.75 0.03 5.50
CA LEU A 277 -9.92 -0.93 4.42
C LEU A 277 -8.55 -1.30 3.83
N GLY A 278 -8.59 -2.16 2.81
CA GLY A 278 -7.41 -2.54 2.04
C GLY A 278 -6.65 -1.33 1.46
N SER A 279 -5.32 -1.45 1.33
CA SER A 279 -4.49 -0.40 0.69
C SER A 279 -4.90 -0.10 -0.75
N GLY A 280 -5.51 -1.07 -1.44
CA GLY A 280 -6.10 -0.93 -2.77
C GLY A 280 -7.56 -0.44 -2.76
N GLY A 281 -8.09 -0.06 -1.60
CA GLY A 281 -9.49 0.34 -1.40
C GLY A 281 -10.48 -0.80 -1.57
N MET A 282 -11.71 -0.49 -1.97
CA MET A 282 -12.73 -1.50 -2.26
C MET A 282 -12.75 -1.84 -3.74
N LYS A 283 -13.11 -3.08 -4.06
CA LYS A 283 -13.26 -3.56 -5.44
C LYS A 283 -14.35 -4.60 -5.53
N GLU A 284 -14.94 -4.75 -6.71
CA GLU A 284 -15.90 -5.81 -6.98
C GLU A 284 -15.27 -7.18 -6.67
N ALA A 285 -15.96 -8.02 -5.90
CA ALA A 285 -15.44 -9.33 -5.50
C ALA A 285 -15.01 -10.22 -6.69
N SER A 286 -15.63 -10.05 -7.86
CA SER A 286 -15.25 -10.75 -9.09
C SER A 286 -13.87 -10.34 -9.62
N GLU A 287 -13.34 -9.20 -9.21
CA GLU A 287 -12.08 -8.60 -9.68
C GLU A 287 -10.99 -8.57 -8.61
N VAL A 288 -11.26 -9.11 -7.43
CA VAL A 288 -10.28 -9.25 -6.35
C VAL A 288 -9.53 -10.57 -6.50
N TYR A 289 -8.21 -10.51 -6.44
CA TYR A 289 -7.29 -11.64 -6.46
C TYR A 289 -6.33 -11.60 -5.27
N GLU A 290 -5.62 -12.70 -5.04
CA GLU A 290 -4.55 -12.72 -4.03
C GLU A 290 -3.57 -11.56 -4.22
N MET A 291 -3.21 -10.92 -3.12
CA MET A 291 -2.29 -9.77 -3.08
C MET A 291 -2.77 -8.48 -3.78
N ASP A 292 -4.04 -8.38 -4.22
CA ASP A 292 -4.61 -7.13 -4.75
C ASP A 292 -4.72 -6.04 -3.68
N LYS A 293 -4.74 -6.43 -2.40
CA LYS A 293 -4.92 -5.54 -1.24
C LYS A 293 -6.23 -4.75 -1.25
N CYS A 294 -7.25 -5.26 -1.93
CA CYS A 294 -8.58 -4.65 -2.01
C CYS A 294 -9.56 -5.36 -1.08
N THR A 295 -10.44 -4.60 -0.43
CA THR A 295 -11.58 -5.14 0.31
C THR A 295 -12.70 -5.53 -0.67
N PRO A 296 -13.10 -6.81 -0.75
CA PRO A 296 -14.08 -7.27 -1.72
C PRO A 296 -15.50 -6.83 -1.34
N THR A 297 -16.22 -6.21 -2.26
CA THR A 297 -17.65 -5.89 -2.08
C THR A 297 -18.50 -7.18 -2.01
N GLY A 298 -19.66 -7.14 -1.36
CA GLY A 298 -20.61 -8.26 -1.31
C GLY A 298 -21.29 -8.42 0.05
N VAL A 299 -22.03 -9.53 0.21
CA VAL A 299 -22.70 -9.90 1.46
C VAL A 299 -22.10 -11.20 1.97
N TYR A 300 -21.61 -11.18 3.21
CA TYR A 300 -20.93 -12.32 3.82
C TYR A 300 -21.52 -12.62 5.20
N SER A 301 -21.54 -13.91 5.57
CA SER A 301 -21.88 -14.32 6.93
C SER A 301 -20.72 -14.07 7.88
N LEU A 302 -21.05 -14.00 9.17
CA LEU A 302 -20.12 -13.79 10.28
C LEU A 302 -20.30 -14.93 11.28
N THR A 303 -19.57 -16.03 11.08
CA THR A 303 -19.85 -17.31 11.76
C THR A 303 -18.91 -17.64 12.90
N GLU A 304 -17.68 -17.11 12.87
CA GLU A 304 -16.66 -17.39 13.88
C GLU A 304 -15.70 -16.22 14.08
N ALA A 305 -15.12 -16.17 15.27
CA ALA A 305 -14.16 -15.17 15.71
C ALA A 305 -12.90 -15.85 16.27
N PHE A 306 -11.80 -15.11 16.29
CA PHE A 306 -10.55 -15.58 16.89
C PHE A 306 -9.76 -14.41 17.46
N GLY A 307 -8.68 -14.70 18.19
CA GLY A 307 -7.69 -13.69 18.51
C GLY A 307 -6.68 -14.13 19.55
N VAL A 308 -5.64 -13.31 19.71
CA VAL A 308 -4.55 -13.54 20.67
C VAL A 308 -5.02 -13.34 22.11
N ALA A 309 -5.94 -12.39 22.33
CA ALA A 309 -6.50 -12.15 23.64
C ALA A 309 -7.58 -13.19 24.00
N GLU A 310 -7.93 -13.27 25.29
CA GLU A 310 -9.05 -14.09 25.74
C GLU A 310 -10.38 -13.58 25.15
N ASN A 311 -11.38 -14.46 25.06
CA ASN A 311 -12.68 -14.13 24.52
C ASN A 311 -13.31 -12.92 25.26
N PRO A 312 -13.60 -11.79 24.59
CA PRO A 312 -14.08 -10.58 25.23
C PRO A 312 -15.61 -10.58 25.48
N GLY A 313 -16.27 -11.75 25.41
CA GLY A 313 -17.73 -11.88 25.43
C GLY A 313 -18.36 -12.06 24.04
N SER A 314 -17.61 -12.64 23.09
CA SER A 314 -18.07 -12.88 21.73
C SER A 314 -19.34 -13.71 21.69
N GLY A 315 -20.36 -13.24 20.96
CA GLY A 315 -21.60 -14.00 20.76
C GLY A 315 -21.49 -15.11 19.71
N VAL A 316 -20.51 -15.05 18.81
CA VAL A 316 -20.14 -16.18 17.92
C VAL A 316 -19.07 -17.06 18.57
N ARG A 317 -18.80 -18.23 17.99
CA ARG A 317 -17.70 -19.09 18.46
C ARG A 317 -16.38 -18.31 18.40
N TYR A 318 -15.62 -18.33 19.50
CA TYR A 318 -14.32 -17.66 19.60
C TYR A 318 -13.19 -18.67 19.81
N LYS A 319 -12.15 -18.61 18.97
CA LYS A 319 -10.92 -19.37 19.13
C LYS A 319 -9.80 -18.45 19.64
N GLN A 320 -9.39 -18.65 20.89
CA GLN A 320 -8.17 -18.04 21.38
C GLN A 320 -6.97 -18.73 20.73
N LEU A 321 -6.09 -17.93 20.13
CA LEU A 321 -4.91 -18.40 19.44
C LEU A 321 -3.85 -18.85 20.43
N ASP A 322 -3.27 -20.03 20.18
CA ASP A 322 -2.18 -20.60 20.98
C ASP A 322 -0.87 -20.76 20.19
N GLY A 323 -0.89 -20.37 18.90
CA GLY A 323 0.25 -20.47 18.00
C GLY A 323 0.27 -21.76 17.20
N SER A 324 -0.81 -22.53 17.21
CA SER A 324 -0.99 -23.66 16.30
C SER A 324 -1.78 -23.30 15.04
N GLU A 325 -2.37 -22.12 14.96
CA GLU A 325 -3.34 -21.75 13.92
C GLU A 325 -2.70 -21.02 12.74
N TYR A 326 -3.01 -21.52 11.54
CA TYR A 326 -2.60 -20.94 10.26
C TYR A 326 -3.83 -20.69 9.40
N TRP A 327 -3.90 -19.54 8.71
CA TRP A 327 -4.89 -19.33 7.66
C TRP A 327 -4.23 -19.50 6.29
N ILE A 328 -4.71 -20.47 5.51
CA ILE A 328 -4.02 -20.88 4.29
C ILE A 328 -4.35 -19.93 3.13
N ASP A 329 -3.34 -19.24 2.59
CA ASP A 329 -3.44 -18.36 1.41
C ASP A 329 -2.88 -19.02 0.13
N ASP A 330 -2.30 -20.23 0.24
CA ASP A 330 -1.81 -20.99 -0.91
C ASP A 330 -2.96 -21.50 -1.78
N SER A 331 -3.19 -20.82 -2.90
CA SER A 331 -4.19 -21.19 -3.91
C SER A 331 -4.04 -22.59 -4.50
N ASN A 332 -2.87 -23.25 -4.38
CA ASN A 332 -2.68 -24.62 -4.83
C ASN A 332 -2.99 -25.67 -3.74
N SER A 333 -3.22 -25.23 -2.50
CA SER A 333 -3.57 -26.11 -1.39
C SER A 333 -5.05 -26.51 -1.45
N GLN A 334 -5.34 -27.76 -1.09
CA GLN A 334 -6.72 -28.21 -0.85
C GLN A 334 -7.37 -27.52 0.35
N TYR A 335 -6.57 -26.87 1.20
CA TYR A 335 -6.99 -26.14 2.40
C TYR A 335 -7.08 -24.63 2.15
N TYR A 336 -7.04 -24.18 0.89
CA TYR A 336 -7.06 -22.75 0.57
C TYR A 336 -8.27 -22.04 1.23
N ASN A 337 -7.97 -20.92 1.88
CA ASN A 337 -8.89 -20.07 2.63
C ASN A 337 -9.61 -20.77 3.80
N THR A 338 -8.93 -21.68 4.50
CA THR A 338 -9.36 -22.26 5.77
C THR A 338 -8.35 -22.03 6.89
N MET A 339 -8.82 -22.10 8.14
CA MET A 339 -7.96 -22.18 9.31
C MET A 339 -7.52 -23.64 9.53
N GLU A 340 -6.22 -23.89 9.48
CA GLU A 340 -5.60 -25.18 9.73
C GLU A 340 -4.71 -25.13 10.97
N PHE A 341 -4.45 -26.32 11.54
CA PHE A 341 -3.70 -26.46 12.78
C PHE A 341 -2.39 -27.22 12.58
N GLY A 342 -1.34 -26.75 13.25
CA GLY A 342 0.00 -27.32 13.23
C GLY A 342 0.79 -27.01 11.97
N GLU A 343 2.04 -27.46 11.94
CA GLU A 343 2.99 -27.21 10.87
C GLU A 343 2.48 -27.62 9.47
N ALA A 344 3.01 -26.96 8.45
CA ALA A 344 2.63 -27.18 7.05
C ALA A 344 2.78 -28.64 6.63
N ASN A 345 3.91 -29.28 6.95
CA ASN A 345 4.19 -30.69 6.61
C ASN A 345 3.85 -31.06 5.15
N GLY A 346 4.05 -30.11 4.22
CA GLY A 346 3.75 -30.26 2.79
C GLY A 346 2.28 -30.04 2.38
N ARG A 347 1.40 -29.63 3.30
CA ARG A 347 -0.02 -29.35 3.02
C ARG A 347 -0.27 -28.02 2.30
N TRP A 348 0.63 -27.05 2.47
CA TRP A 348 0.61 -25.73 1.83
C TRP A 348 2.04 -25.19 1.72
N GLN A 349 2.24 -24.21 0.83
CA GLN A 349 3.50 -23.48 0.66
C GLN A 349 3.49 -22.09 1.32
N SER A 350 2.31 -21.51 1.51
CA SER A 350 2.10 -20.22 2.16
C SER A 350 0.86 -20.26 3.04
N ALA A 351 0.92 -19.52 4.15
CA ALA A 351 -0.19 -19.29 5.08
C ALA A 351 0.15 -18.13 6.01
N GLU A 352 -0.86 -17.44 6.51
CA GLU A 352 -0.72 -16.53 7.63
C GLU A 352 -0.65 -17.32 8.94
N HIS A 353 0.47 -17.24 9.64
CA HIS A 353 0.56 -17.74 11.02
C HIS A 353 -0.10 -16.72 11.96
N LEU A 354 -1.34 -16.99 12.37
CA LEU A 354 -2.23 -15.96 12.93
C LEU A 354 -1.68 -15.32 14.21
N ILE A 355 -0.94 -16.06 15.03
CA ILE A 355 -0.35 -15.55 16.28
C ILE A 355 0.74 -14.50 16.04
N ASP A 356 1.32 -14.41 14.84
CA ASP A 356 2.40 -13.47 14.54
C ASP A 356 1.87 -12.03 14.36
N TYR A 357 0.57 -11.88 14.08
CA TYR A 357 -0.11 -10.60 13.87
C TYR A 357 -0.80 -10.09 15.14
N LYS A 358 -0.10 -10.15 16.29
CA LYS A 358 -0.68 -9.96 17.64
C LYS A 358 -1.49 -8.68 17.84
N ASN A 359 -1.10 -7.59 17.17
CA ASN A 359 -1.79 -6.31 17.30
C ASN A 359 -3.08 -6.27 16.48
N ALA A 360 -3.02 -6.69 15.21
CA ALA A 360 -4.17 -6.73 14.31
C ALA A 360 -5.18 -7.79 14.78
N TYR A 361 -4.70 -8.99 15.11
CA TYR A 361 -5.52 -10.14 15.51
C TYR A 361 -5.62 -10.29 17.02
N LYS A 362 -5.51 -9.19 17.76
CA LYS A 362 -5.87 -9.21 19.18
C LYS A 362 -7.33 -9.65 19.35
N TYR A 363 -8.21 -9.14 18.49
CA TYR A 363 -9.58 -9.60 18.30
C TYR A 363 -9.92 -9.57 16.81
N SER A 364 -10.55 -10.63 16.31
CA SER A 364 -10.90 -10.79 14.90
C SER A 364 -12.23 -11.50 14.75
N LEU A 365 -12.98 -11.13 13.73
CA LEU A 365 -14.20 -11.78 13.28
C LEU A 365 -14.00 -12.18 11.82
N VAL A 366 -14.31 -13.43 11.49
CA VAL A 366 -14.16 -13.93 10.13
C VAL A 366 -15.26 -13.36 9.25
N ILE A 367 -14.87 -12.76 8.12
CA ILE A 367 -15.79 -12.43 7.04
C ILE A 367 -15.76 -13.63 6.10
N ASP A 368 -16.89 -14.29 5.91
CA ASP A 368 -16.98 -15.54 5.12
C ASP A 368 -16.86 -15.31 3.59
N TYR A 369 -15.95 -14.44 3.17
CA TYR A 369 -15.56 -14.21 1.80
C TYR A 369 -14.78 -15.40 1.24
N ASN A 370 -15.20 -15.88 0.06
CA ASN A 370 -14.52 -16.94 -0.68
C ASN A 370 -14.32 -18.26 0.11
N ARG A 371 -15.25 -18.62 1.01
CA ARG A 371 -15.11 -19.84 1.86
C ARG A 371 -15.90 -21.06 1.39
N TRP A 372 -17.03 -20.86 0.71
CA TRP A 372 -17.84 -21.98 0.21
C TRP A 372 -18.77 -21.60 -0.96
N PRO A 373 -18.60 -22.19 -2.15
CA PRO A 373 -17.40 -22.91 -2.59
C PRO A 373 -16.21 -21.94 -2.67
N THR A 374 -15.04 -22.36 -2.18
CA THR A 374 -13.80 -21.59 -2.35
C THR A 374 -13.36 -21.61 -3.81
N ILE A 375 -12.98 -20.45 -4.33
CA ILE A 375 -12.37 -20.28 -5.66
C ILE A 375 -10.89 -19.91 -5.45
N PRO A 376 -9.95 -20.80 -5.80
CA PRO A 376 -8.52 -20.54 -5.73
C PRO A 376 -8.10 -19.21 -6.35
N GLY A 377 -7.28 -18.44 -5.63
CA GLY A 377 -6.69 -17.20 -6.09
C GLY A 377 -7.62 -15.97 -6.02
N LYS A 378 -8.87 -16.12 -5.57
CA LYS A 378 -9.83 -15.01 -5.38
C LYS A 378 -9.71 -14.36 -3.99
N SER A 379 -8.48 -14.15 -3.54
CA SER A 379 -8.15 -13.64 -2.20
C SER A 379 -8.67 -14.52 -1.05
N SER A 380 -7.97 -14.47 0.08
CA SER A 380 -8.23 -15.24 1.29
C SER A 380 -8.01 -14.36 2.52
N ALA A 381 -8.26 -14.91 3.71
CA ALA A 381 -7.96 -14.28 4.99
C ALA A 381 -8.59 -12.87 5.17
N ILE A 382 -9.81 -12.67 4.66
CA ILE A 382 -10.54 -11.42 4.85
C ILE A 382 -11.25 -11.45 6.21
N PHE A 383 -10.82 -10.58 7.12
CA PHE A 383 -11.34 -10.49 8.48
C PHE A 383 -11.80 -9.07 8.81
N LEU A 384 -12.64 -8.95 9.84
CA LEU A 384 -12.85 -7.72 10.58
C LEU A 384 -12.00 -7.78 11.85
N HIS A 385 -11.01 -6.90 12.01
CA HIS A 385 -10.03 -7.00 13.10
C HIS A 385 -9.68 -5.64 13.73
N VAL A 386 -8.76 -5.64 14.71
CA VAL A 386 -8.32 -4.41 15.38
C VAL A 386 -7.46 -3.56 14.45
N ASP A 387 -7.79 -2.29 14.34
CA ASP A 387 -7.01 -1.31 13.58
C ASP A 387 -5.64 -1.08 14.22
N THR A 388 -4.61 -1.20 13.39
CA THR A 388 -3.21 -0.97 13.76
C THR A 388 -2.66 0.34 13.21
N GLY A 389 -3.51 1.17 12.60
CA GLY A 389 -3.17 2.49 12.08
C GLY A 389 -2.67 2.51 10.64
N ILE A 390 -2.48 1.34 10.00
CA ILE A 390 -2.01 1.22 8.61
C ILE A 390 -3.05 0.49 7.75
N PRO A 391 -3.21 0.85 6.45
CA PRO A 391 -4.12 0.16 5.55
C PRO A 391 -3.94 -1.35 5.56
N THR A 392 -5.04 -2.10 5.45
CA THR A 392 -5.01 -3.56 5.51
C THR A 392 -4.58 -4.16 4.15
N LEU A 393 -4.42 -5.48 4.08
CA LEU A 393 -4.27 -6.20 2.81
C LEU A 393 -5.62 -6.67 2.22
N GLY A 394 -6.73 -6.11 2.67
CA GLY A 394 -8.08 -6.44 2.18
C GLY A 394 -9.10 -6.59 3.32
N CYS A 395 -8.63 -6.85 4.54
CA CYS A 395 -9.45 -6.86 5.75
C CYS A 395 -10.17 -5.53 6.01
N VAL A 396 -11.16 -5.57 6.90
CA VAL A 396 -11.74 -4.38 7.53
C VAL A 396 -11.13 -4.26 8.93
N ALA A 397 -10.74 -3.05 9.33
CA ALA A 397 -10.11 -2.80 10.62
C ALA A 397 -10.86 -1.69 11.37
N VAL A 398 -11.14 -1.90 12.66
CA VAL A 398 -11.81 -0.91 13.53
C VAL A 398 -11.08 -0.77 14.86
N ALA A 399 -11.27 0.34 15.57
CA ALA A 399 -10.65 0.54 16.88
C ALA A 399 -10.93 -0.62 17.84
N GLN A 400 -9.97 -0.95 18.72
CA GLN A 400 -10.03 -2.15 19.56
C GLN A 400 -11.28 -2.22 20.45
N ASP A 401 -11.69 -1.09 21.05
CA ASP A 401 -12.90 -0.98 21.86
C ASP A 401 -14.16 -1.25 21.03
N LYS A 402 -14.19 -0.79 19.78
CA LYS A 402 -15.26 -1.04 18.83
C LYS A 402 -15.28 -2.51 18.39
N MET A 403 -14.13 -3.12 18.15
CA MET A 403 -14.04 -4.55 17.85
C MET A 403 -14.64 -5.40 18.99
N VAL A 404 -14.29 -5.07 20.24
CA VAL A 404 -14.88 -5.71 21.43
C VAL A 404 -16.39 -5.51 21.48
N LYS A 405 -16.88 -4.29 21.18
CA LYS A 405 -18.32 -4.01 21.11
C LYS A 405 -19.02 -4.87 20.06
N ILE A 406 -18.46 -4.96 18.85
CA ILE A 406 -19.01 -5.79 17.76
C ILE A 406 -19.10 -7.26 18.19
N LEU A 407 -18.03 -7.80 18.79
CA LEU A 407 -18.03 -9.18 19.27
C LEU A 407 -19.07 -9.43 20.36
N ASN A 408 -19.30 -8.48 21.27
CA ASN A 408 -20.35 -8.62 22.30
C ASN A 408 -21.77 -8.49 21.73
N TRP A 409 -21.93 -7.66 20.70
CA TRP A 409 -23.23 -7.36 20.09
C TRP A 409 -23.72 -8.48 19.15
N ILE A 410 -22.81 -9.12 18.43
CA ILE A 410 -23.16 -10.11 17.41
C ILE A 410 -23.88 -11.32 18.03
N ASN A 411 -25.03 -11.70 17.48
CA ASN A 411 -25.84 -12.81 17.95
C ASN A 411 -26.07 -13.83 16.82
N PRO A 412 -25.55 -15.07 16.92
CA PRO A 412 -25.71 -16.09 15.88
C PRO A 412 -27.18 -16.40 15.52
N SER A 413 -28.11 -16.30 16.48
CA SER A 413 -29.53 -16.52 16.22
C SER A 413 -30.19 -15.40 15.41
N SER A 414 -29.53 -14.23 15.31
CA SER A 414 -29.95 -13.11 14.46
C SER A 414 -29.47 -13.24 13.00
N ASN A 415 -28.77 -14.32 12.66
CA ASN A 415 -28.12 -14.55 11.36
C ASN A 415 -27.33 -13.32 10.88
N PRO A 416 -26.28 -12.93 11.62
CA PRO A 416 -25.56 -11.69 11.39
C PRO A 416 -24.78 -11.75 10.08
N LYS A 417 -24.80 -10.65 9.33
CA LYS A 417 -24.06 -10.52 8.07
C LYS A 417 -23.31 -9.20 8.00
N ILE A 418 -22.30 -9.16 7.16
CA ILE A 418 -21.61 -7.96 6.76
C ILE A 418 -21.88 -7.66 5.28
N VAL A 419 -22.21 -6.42 4.96
CA VAL A 419 -22.39 -5.93 3.59
C VAL A 419 -21.30 -4.92 3.30
N LEU A 420 -20.40 -5.27 2.39
CA LEU A 420 -19.29 -4.45 1.93
C LEU A 420 -19.70 -3.80 0.60
N GLY A 421 -19.77 -2.47 0.53
CA GLY A 421 -20.20 -1.76 -0.67
C GLY A 421 -19.50 -0.43 -0.89
N PHE A 422 -19.57 0.10 -2.11
CA PHE A 422 -18.96 1.41 -2.39
C PHE A 422 -19.69 2.56 -1.69
N ASP A 423 -21.03 2.50 -1.67
CA ASP A 423 -21.92 3.48 -1.06
C ASP A 423 -23.27 2.82 -0.68
N ASP A 424 -24.16 3.58 -0.05
CA ASP A 424 -25.49 3.09 0.35
C ASP A 424 -26.35 2.63 -0.85
N ASN A 425 -26.22 3.27 -2.02
CA ASN A 425 -26.96 2.88 -3.22
C ASN A 425 -26.48 1.51 -3.72
N TYR A 426 -25.18 1.24 -3.63
CA TYR A 426 -24.59 -0.04 -3.97
C TYR A 426 -25.06 -1.12 -3.00
N ILE A 427 -25.02 -0.84 -1.69
CA ILE A 427 -25.53 -1.75 -0.65
C ILE A 427 -27.00 -2.09 -0.87
N SER A 428 -27.82 -1.12 -1.29
CA SER A 428 -29.26 -1.33 -1.53
C SER A 428 -29.60 -2.37 -2.62
N LYS A 429 -28.62 -2.78 -3.43
CA LYS A 429 -28.78 -3.81 -4.48
C LYS A 429 -28.70 -5.23 -3.92
N PHE A 430 -28.07 -5.40 -2.76
CA PHE A 430 -27.94 -6.69 -2.09
C PHE A 430 -29.04 -6.91 -1.07
#